data_AF-A0A2H9PPF1-F1
#
_entry.id   AF-A0A2H9PPF1-F1
#
_cell.length_a   1.000
_cell.length_b   1.000
_cell.length_c   1.000
_cell.angle_alpha   90.00
_cell.angle_beta   90.00
_cell.angle_gamma   90.00
#
_symmetry.space_group_name_H-M   'P 1'
#
loop_
_entity.id
_entity.type
_entity.pdbx_description
1 polymer ?
#
loop_
_entity_poly.entity_id
_entity_poly.type
_entity_poly.pdbx_seq_one_letter_code
_entity_poly.pdbx_strand_id
1 'polypeptide(L)'
;MKKVIGVMFVLLTFLIVGCSSVDEELVCTKDVDCVPNQCCHADGALNKEFGPNCLGQLCTMECVPGTIDCGQGEIKCLNEQCQVVFK
;
A
#
# COMPACT_ATOMS: atom_id res chain seq x y z
N MET A 1 19.29 -17.06 40.06
CA MET A 1 18.07 -17.57 39.40
C MET A 1 17.07 -16.45 39.08
N LYS A 2 16.52 -15.71 40.06
CA LYS A 2 15.55 -14.62 39.81
C LYS A 2 16.03 -13.51 38.85
N LYS A 3 17.30 -13.10 38.93
CA LYS A 3 17.90 -12.10 38.02
C LYS A 3 18.07 -12.61 36.58
N VAL A 4 18.34 -13.91 36.41
CA VAL A 4 18.51 -14.53 35.08
C VAL A 4 17.15 -14.65 34.39
N ILE A 5 16.10 -15.00 35.15
CA ILE A 5 14.71 -15.03 34.65
C ILE A 5 14.26 -13.63 34.22
N GLY A 6 14.56 -12.59 35.00
CA GLY A 6 14.24 -11.20 34.63
C GLY A 6 14.96 -10.72 33.36
N VAL A 7 16.26 -11.03 33.20
CA VAL A 7 17.03 -10.66 32.00
C VAL A 7 16.53 -11.42 30.77
N MET A 8 16.17 -12.70 30.92
CA MET A 8 15.63 -13.52 29.83
C MET A 8 14.24 -13.02 29.38
N PHE A 9 13.41 -12.55 30.32
CA PHE A 9 12.10 -11.97 30.01
C PHE A 9 12.21 -10.63 29.26
N VAL A 10 13.18 -9.78 29.64
CA VAL A 10 13.44 -8.49 28.95
C VAL A 10 14.00 -8.71 27.54
N LEU A 11 14.92 -9.67 27.36
CA LEU A 11 15.42 -10.02 26.01
C LEU A 11 14.32 -10.60 25.11
N LEU A 12 13.40 -11.40 25.67
CA LEU A 12 12.29 -11.96 24.92
C LEU A 12 11.31 -10.88 24.46
N THR A 13 11.04 -9.86 25.28
CA THR A 13 10.18 -8.72 24.90
C THR A 13 10.77 -7.82 23.82
N PHE A 14 12.10 -7.76 23.69
CA PHE A 14 12.78 -6.95 22.68
C PHE A 14 12.75 -7.58 21.28
N LEU A 15 12.61 -8.91 21.19
CA LEU A 15 12.56 -9.64 19.92
C LEU A 15 11.18 -9.62 19.23
N ILE A 16 10.13 -9.17 19.92
CA ILE A 16 8.75 -9.20 19.41
C ILE A 16 8.37 -7.90 18.68
N VAL A 17 9.17 -6.84 18.82
CA VAL A 17 8.94 -5.56 18.13
C VAL A 17 9.70 -5.58 16.81
N GLY A 18 9.28 -6.43 15.89
CA GLY A 18 9.67 -6.32 14.49
C GLY A 18 8.93 -5.12 13.89
N CYS A 19 9.64 -4.01 13.65
CA CYS A 19 9.08 -2.91 12.87
C CYS A 19 8.95 -3.37 11.41
N SER A 20 7.73 -3.71 10.99
CA SER A 20 7.39 -3.74 9.57
C SER A 20 7.43 -2.29 9.07
N SER A 21 8.34 -1.98 8.14
CA SER A 21 8.35 -0.70 7.44
C SER A 21 7.50 -0.83 6.18
N VAL A 22 6.57 0.10 6.00
CA VAL A 22 5.82 0.27 4.75
C VAL A 22 6.67 1.13 3.82
N ASP A 23 6.73 0.79 2.53
CA ASP A 23 7.38 1.62 1.53
C ASP A 23 6.69 2.99 1.46
N GLU A 24 7.48 4.07 1.48
CA GLU A 24 6.98 5.45 1.56
C GLU A 24 5.97 5.77 0.46
N GLU A 25 6.19 5.23 -0.75
CA GLU A 25 5.31 5.42 -1.91
C GLU A 25 3.94 4.75 -1.76
N LEU A 26 3.76 3.86 -0.78
CA LEU A 26 2.50 3.20 -0.48
C LEU A 26 1.80 3.79 0.75
N VAL A 27 2.49 4.55 1.60
CA VAL A 27 1.94 5.00 2.88
C VAL A 27 0.67 5.83 2.70
N CYS A 28 -0.38 5.54 3.46
CA CYS A 28 -1.62 6.31 3.44
C CYS A 28 -2.32 6.34 4.80
N THR A 29 -3.22 7.31 5.01
CA THR A 29 -4.11 7.34 6.18
C THR A 29 -5.58 7.08 5.81
N LYS A 30 -5.98 7.41 4.58
CA LYS A 30 -7.35 7.26 4.08
C LYS A 30 -7.35 7.06 2.56
N ASP A 31 -8.43 6.51 2.01
CA ASP A 31 -8.56 6.18 0.58
C ASP A 31 -8.20 7.35 -0.36
N VAL A 32 -8.52 8.59 0.02
CA VAL A 32 -8.23 9.79 -0.79
C VAL A 32 -6.75 10.19 -0.86
N ASP A 33 -5.89 9.52 -0.09
CA ASP A 33 -4.44 9.69 -0.19
C ASP A 33 -3.85 8.82 -1.31
N CYS A 34 -4.63 7.87 -1.84
CA CYS A 34 -4.18 6.90 -2.83
C CYS A 34 -4.67 7.26 -4.24
N VAL A 35 -3.81 7.01 -5.23
CA VAL A 35 -4.06 7.22 -6.66
C VAL A 35 -3.55 6.01 -7.47
N PRO A 36 -3.97 5.85 -8.73
CA PRO A 36 -3.44 4.80 -9.60
C PRO A 36 -1.91 4.89 -9.75
N ASN A 37 -1.22 3.74 -9.79
CA ASN A 37 0.24 3.67 -9.99
C ASN A 37 0.69 4.04 -11.42
N GLN A 38 -0.24 4.01 -12.38
CA GLN A 38 -0.01 4.36 -13.78
C GLN A 38 -1.25 5.06 -14.36
N CYS A 39 -1.06 5.82 -15.44
CA CYS A 39 -2.13 6.66 -15.99
C CYS A 39 -3.26 5.90 -16.66
N CYS A 40 -2.97 4.74 -17.26
CA CYS A 40 -3.92 3.94 -18.00
C CYS A 40 -3.85 2.50 -17.51
N HIS A 41 -4.98 1.82 -17.39
CA HIS A 41 -5.02 0.38 -17.09
C HIS A 41 -4.29 0.04 -15.78
N ALA A 42 -4.45 0.87 -14.74
CA ALA A 42 -3.72 0.69 -13.48
C ALA A 42 -4.07 -0.62 -12.78
N ASP A 43 -3.04 -1.35 -12.37
CA ASP A 43 -3.13 -2.60 -11.62
C ASP A 43 -2.68 -2.42 -10.16
N GLY A 44 -2.20 -1.23 -9.81
CA GLY A 44 -1.72 -0.88 -8.48
C GLY A 44 -2.12 0.53 -8.04
N ALA A 45 -1.72 0.87 -6.83
CA ALA A 45 -1.99 2.15 -6.20
C ALA A 45 -0.74 2.67 -5.51
N LEU A 46 -0.61 4.00 -5.47
CA LEU A 46 0.46 4.73 -4.79
C LEU A 46 -0.15 5.85 -3.95
N ASN A 47 0.60 6.35 -2.97
CA ASN A 47 0.33 7.64 -2.38
C ASN A 47 0.38 8.71 -3.48
N LYS A 48 -0.58 9.66 -3.45
CA LYS A 48 -0.73 10.73 -4.43
C LYS A 48 0.52 11.59 -4.64
N GLU A 49 1.40 11.70 -3.65
CA GLU A 49 2.66 12.44 -3.75
C GLU A 49 3.67 11.74 -4.68
N PHE A 50 3.50 10.43 -4.89
CA PHE A 50 4.32 9.58 -5.75
C PHE A 50 3.60 9.16 -7.05
N GLY A 51 2.34 9.58 -7.21
CA GLY A 51 1.53 9.26 -8.38
C GLY A 51 2.10 9.84 -9.68
N PRO A 52 1.85 9.17 -10.82
CA PRO A 52 2.31 9.64 -12.12
C PRO A 52 1.62 10.94 -12.55
N ASN A 53 2.33 11.79 -13.28
CA ASN A 53 1.72 12.93 -13.97
C ASN A 53 1.10 12.47 -15.29
N CYS A 54 -0.22 12.49 -15.37
CA CYS A 54 -0.98 12.02 -16.53
C CYS A 54 -1.39 13.14 -17.52
N LEU A 55 -0.85 14.35 -17.37
CA LEU A 55 -1.18 15.47 -18.25
C LEU A 55 -0.80 15.15 -19.71
N GLY A 56 -1.80 15.20 -20.61
CA GLY A 56 -1.61 14.95 -22.03
C GLY A 56 -1.57 13.47 -22.43
N GLN A 57 -1.68 12.54 -21.47
CA GLN A 57 -1.77 11.11 -21.76
C GLN A 57 -3.17 10.78 -22.29
N LEU A 58 -3.24 10.05 -23.41
CA LEU A 58 -4.48 9.49 -23.93
C LEU A 58 -4.49 7.98 -23.67
N CYS A 59 -5.48 7.51 -22.91
CA CYS A 59 -5.70 6.10 -22.66
C CYS A 59 -6.64 5.50 -23.71
N THR A 60 -6.55 4.19 -23.91
CA THR A 60 -7.54 3.47 -24.71
C THR A 60 -8.83 3.33 -23.90
N MET A 61 -9.94 3.01 -24.57
CA MET A 61 -11.22 2.68 -23.92
C MET A 61 -11.35 1.17 -23.64
N GLU A 62 -10.25 0.43 -23.64
CA GLU A 62 -10.23 -1.00 -23.36
C GLU A 62 -10.39 -1.26 -21.86
N CYS A 63 -11.22 -2.24 -21.50
CA CYS A 63 -11.25 -2.77 -20.14
C CYS A 63 -10.21 -3.88 -20.03
N VAL A 64 -9.01 -3.57 -19.52
CA VAL A 64 -7.94 -4.57 -19.45
C VAL A 64 -8.14 -5.48 -18.23
N PRO A 65 -8.16 -6.82 -18.39
CA PRO A 65 -8.24 -7.74 -17.26
C PRO A 65 -7.08 -7.58 -16.29
N GLY A 66 -7.36 -7.67 -14.98
CA GLY A 66 -6.35 -7.54 -13.93
C GLY A 66 -5.98 -6.09 -13.59
N THR A 67 -6.79 -5.12 -14.02
CA THR A 67 -6.63 -3.70 -13.74
C THR A 67 -7.88 -3.16 -13.05
N ILE A 68 -7.86 -1.91 -12.60
CA ILE A 68 -9.03 -1.24 -12.01
C ILE A 68 -10.05 -0.77 -13.05
N ASP A 69 -9.79 -0.98 -14.34
CA ASP A 69 -10.65 -0.52 -15.41
C ASP A 69 -12.06 -1.07 -15.28
N CYS A 70 -13.03 -0.25 -15.71
CA CYS A 70 -14.44 -0.65 -15.81
C CYS A 70 -15.01 -1.18 -14.48
N GLY A 71 -14.44 -0.75 -13.36
CA GLY A 71 -14.88 -1.12 -12.01
C GLY A 71 -14.48 -2.52 -11.57
N GLN A 72 -13.50 -3.15 -12.24
CA GLN A 72 -12.91 -4.44 -11.86
C GLN A 72 -12.18 -4.40 -10.51
N GLY A 73 -11.78 -3.23 -10.05
CA GLY A 73 -11.21 -3.02 -8.73
C GLY A 73 -11.45 -1.61 -8.21
N GLU A 74 -11.04 -1.40 -6.97
CA GLU A 74 -11.05 -0.09 -6.31
C GLU A 74 -9.75 0.14 -5.55
N ILE A 75 -9.34 1.40 -5.44
CA ILE A 75 -8.17 1.79 -4.65
C ILE A 75 -8.62 2.06 -3.21
N LYS A 76 -7.90 1.48 -2.26
CA LYS A 76 -8.16 1.59 -0.82
C LYS A 76 -6.89 1.84 -0.04
N CYS A 77 -7.03 2.54 1.08
CA CYS A 77 -5.99 2.60 2.10
C CYS A 77 -6.22 1.47 3.12
N LEU A 78 -5.43 0.40 3.04
CA LEU A 78 -5.55 -0.78 3.89
C LEU A 78 -4.23 -1.05 4.60
N ASN A 79 -4.28 -1.22 5.92
CA ASN A 79 -3.09 -1.43 6.75
C ASN A 79 -2.01 -0.36 6.53
N GLU A 80 -2.43 0.90 6.42
CA GLU A 80 -1.55 2.05 6.15
C GLU A 80 -0.86 2.00 4.77
N GLN A 81 -1.34 1.17 3.85
CA GLN A 81 -0.81 1.04 2.49
C GLN A 81 -1.90 1.24 1.42
N CYS A 82 -1.56 1.97 0.35
CA CYS A 82 -2.37 2.07 -0.85
C CYS A 82 -2.37 0.74 -1.60
N GLN A 83 -3.56 0.17 -1.79
CA GLN A 83 -3.74 -1.13 -2.41
C GLN A 83 -4.91 -1.10 -3.39
N VAL A 84 -4.85 -1.97 -4.40
CA VAL A 84 -5.99 -2.29 -5.26
C VAL A 84 -6.73 -3.48 -4.68
N VAL A 85 -8.04 -3.36 -4.54
CA VAL A 85 -8.94 -4.44 -4.17
C VAL A 85 -9.75 -4.83 -5.40
N PHE A 86 -9.45 -5.99 -5.99
CA PHE A 86 -10.20 -6.54 -7.14
C PHE A 86 -11.51 -7.20 -6.69
N LYS A 87 -12.51 -7.18 -7.59
CA LYS A 87 -13.83 -7.80 -7.38
C LYS A 87 -13.89 -9.25 -7.85
#